data_AF-A0A965XYS1-F1
#
_entry.id   AF-A0A965XYS1-F1
#
_cell.length_a   1.000
_cell.length_b   1.000
_cell.length_c   1.000
_cell.angle_alpha   90.00
_cell.angle_beta   90.00
_cell.angle_gamma   90.00
#
_symmetry.space_group_name_H-M   'P 1'
#
loop_
_entity.id
_entity.type
_entity.pdbx_description
1 polymer ?
#
loop_
_entity_poly.entity_id
_entity_poly.type
_entity_poly.pdbx_seq_one_letter_code
_entity_poly.pdbx_strand_id
1 'polypeptide(L)'
;MTGSGKEQYGYLSGRIRAMELQLLDSTRYNRLYEARSVEDVMRVLSESGYPQGGEPEDALAREQELVYRLMRDQMPENDYVDTLLLLHDFHNIKVILKFLSPWWTQADDADDPEYPASEDKSGGWENPASQETLPEGGSELQQNLTGALAGLAHLFLQPSLIDPPVLFQSLTVRQADLIPDWAWQTSLKAAARYLKSYDISDIDYVVDQQAWQQVSERVACLNDPFFTDYMRLRVDLINAGLLMRTRQLRSDQRMLRIALLPGGRVEHEAWLGLYEEPIESISQFLEKSGWPALAAAALRYDERGGAAGFSLCTDNLLIRSVRSARWSLSGPEIPLAYLIAREHEIKNVRIVVACLRNGISLSQARDLARDRYLDWR
;
A
#
# COMPACT_ATOMS: atom_id res chain seq x y z
N MET A 1 -19.90 -25.89 16.85
CA MET A 1 -20.14 -25.13 18.10
C MET A 1 -19.58 -23.73 17.88
N THR A 2 -20.39 -22.82 17.37
CA THR A 2 -20.00 -21.43 17.13
C THR A 2 -20.10 -20.69 18.45
N GLY A 3 -18.95 -20.52 19.13
CA GLY A 3 -18.88 -19.62 20.29
C GLY A 3 -19.31 -18.22 19.88
N SER A 4 -19.83 -17.45 20.83
CA SER A 4 -20.18 -16.04 20.59
C SER A 4 -18.95 -15.32 20.01
N GLY A 5 -19.11 -14.33 19.11
CA GLY A 5 -17.98 -13.60 18.52
C GLY A 5 -16.99 -13.06 19.56
N LYS A 6 -17.48 -12.76 20.76
CA LYS A 6 -16.68 -12.40 21.94
C LYS A 6 -15.76 -13.53 22.46
N GLU A 7 -16.23 -14.77 22.45
CA GLU A 7 -15.44 -15.96 22.84
C GLU A 7 -14.38 -16.28 21.78
N GLN A 8 -14.74 -16.15 20.49
CA GLN A 8 -13.81 -16.31 19.37
C GLN A 8 -12.66 -15.29 19.45
N TYR A 9 -12.99 -14.01 19.67
CA TYR A 9 -11.98 -12.97 19.90
C TYR A 9 -11.16 -13.21 21.18
N GLY A 10 -11.76 -13.73 22.25
CA GLY A 10 -11.04 -14.09 23.47
C GLY A 10 -9.95 -15.14 23.23
N TYR A 11 -10.29 -16.23 22.54
CA TYR A 11 -9.33 -17.27 22.17
C TYR A 11 -8.24 -16.73 21.22
N LEU A 12 -8.65 -16.02 20.16
CA LEU A 12 -7.72 -15.46 19.18
C LEU A 12 -6.75 -14.47 19.84
N SER A 13 -7.26 -13.59 20.71
CA SER A 13 -6.42 -12.62 21.45
C SER A 13 -5.36 -13.33 22.30
N GLY A 14 -5.73 -14.39 23.02
CA GLY A 14 -4.77 -15.18 23.81
C GLY A 14 -3.69 -15.84 22.94
N ARG A 15 -4.08 -16.38 21.78
CA ARG A 15 -3.14 -16.95 20.80
C ARG A 15 -2.21 -15.87 20.23
N ILE A 16 -2.74 -14.72 19.82
CA ILE A 16 -1.96 -13.61 19.26
C ILE A 16 -0.95 -13.08 20.28
N ARG A 17 -1.35 -12.93 21.56
CA ARG A 17 -0.42 -12.54 22.64
C ARG A 17 0.75 -13.52 22.80
N ALA A 18 0.52 -14.82 22.59
CA ALA A 18 1.61 -15.80 22.57
C ALA A 18 2.48 -15.66 21.31
N MET A 19 1.89 -15.37 20.15
CA MET A 19 2.61 -15.14 18.90
C MET A 19 3.40 -13.82 18.87
N GLU A 20 2.97 -12.80 19.62
CA GLU A 20 3.73 -11.56 19.85
C GLU A 20 5.14 -11.86 20.43
N LEU A 21 5.33 -12.99 21.12
CA LEU A 21 6.62 -13.43 21.62
C LEU A 21 7.63 -13.74 20.49
N GLN A 22 7.13 -14.02 19.28
CA GLN A 22 7.91 -14.33 18.09
C GLN A 22 8.21 -13.10 17.22
N LEU A 23 7.70 -11.92 17.56
CA LEU A 23 8.15 -10.67 16.92
C LEU A 23 9.63 -10.40 17.25
N LEU A 24 10.35 -9.81 16.30
CA LEU A 24 11.75 -9.42 16.41
C LEU A 24 11.93 -8.39 17.52
N ASP A 25 12.69 -8.79 18.53
CA ASP A 25 13.12 -7.94 19.65
C ASP A 25 14.41 -7.17 19.33
N SER A 26 14.87 -6.36 20.28
CA SER A 26 16.03 -5.47 20.10
C SER A 26 17.28 -6.27 19.74
N THR A 27 17.45 -7.42 20.40
CA THR A 27 18.60 -8.29 20.23
C THR A 27 18.63 -8.91 18.84
N ARG A 28 17.49 -9.39 18.35
CA ARG A 28 17.38 -9.97 17.00
C ARG A 28 17.57 -8.91 15.91
N TYR A 29 17.03 -7.70 16.09
CA TYR A 29 17.31 -6.59 15.17
C TYR A 29 18.79 -6.22 15.12
N ASN A 30 19.46 -6.13 16.27
CA ASN A 30 20.90 -5.85 16.29
C ASN A 30 21.70 -6.92 15.53
N ARG A 31 21.33 -8.19 15.69
CA ARG A 31 21.94 -9.29 14.91
C ARG A 31 21.66 -9.20 13.42
N LEU A 32 20.48 -8.72 13.01
CA LEU A 32 20.19 -8.44 11.60
C LEU A 32 21.10 -7.33 11.06
N TYR A 33 21.37 -6.28 11.83
CA TYR A 33 22.27 -5.19 11.42
C TYR A 33 23.76 -5.58 11.44
N GLU A 34 24.11 -6.71 12.05
CA GLU A 34 25.47 -7.26 12.07
C GLU A 34 25.66 -8.41 11.07
N ALA A 35 24.58 -8.82 10.39
CA ALA A 35 24.59 -9.93 9.44
C ALA A 35 25.57 -9.67 8.29
N ARG A 36 26.35 -10.70 7.93
CA ARG A 36 27.33 -10.61 6.83
C ARG A 36 26.95 -11.44 5.62
N SER A 37 25.91 -12.25 5.75
CA SER A 37 25.43 -13.12 4.68
C SER A 37 23.93 -13.37 4.78
N VAL A 38 23.36 -13.90 3.70
CA VAL A 38 21.95 -14.30 3.63
C VAL A 38 21.64 -15.37 4.69
N GLU A 39 22.59 -16.27 4.96
CA GLU A 39 22.48 -17.32 5.97
C GLU A 39 22.36 -16.74 7.40
N ASP A 40 23.05 -15.63 7.69
CA ASP A 40 22.91 -14.96 8.99
C ASP A 40 21.51 -14.39 9.19
N VAL A 41 20.95 -13.76 8.14
CA VAL A 41 19.57 -13.25 8.15
C VAL A 41 18.59 -14.40 8.35
N MET A 42 18.73 -15.49 7.58
CA MET A 42 17.87 -16.66 7.68
C MET A 42 17.90 -17.31 9.06
N ARG A 43 19.07 -17.34 9.72
CA ARG A 43 19.19 -17.83 11.10
C ARG A 43 18.35 -17.00 12.07
N VAL A 44 18.40 -15.67 11.97
CA VAL A 44 17.58 -14.79 12.82
C VAL A 44 16.09 -14.96 12.54
N LEU A 45 15.70 -15.08 11.27
CA LEU A 45 14.32 -15.33 10.88
C LEU A 45 13.81 -16.67 11.44
N SER A 46 14.61 -17.73 11.36
CA SER A 46 14.28 -19.04 11.94
C SER A 46 14.02 -18.98 13.43
N GLU A 47 14.87 -18.29 14.18
CA GLU A 47 14.71 -18.11 15.63
C GLU A 47 13.50 -17.24 16.00
N SER A 48 12.94 -16.53 15.02
CA SER A 48 11.76 -15.67 15.15
C SER A 48 10.49 -16.33 14.62
N GLY A 49 10.55 -17.62 14.28
CA GLY A 49 9.40 -18.42 13.86
C GLY A 49 9.04 -18.31 12.38
N TYR A 50 9.86 -17.65 11.55
CA TYR A 50 9.59 -17.58 10.12
C TYR A 50 9.72 -18.95 9.44
N PRO A 51 8.98 -19.21 8.35
CA PRO A 51 9.07 -20.44 7.57
C PRO A 51 10.48 -20.72 7.06
N GLN A 52 10.90 -21.98 7.12
CA GLN A 52 12.24 -22.41 6.73
C GLN A 52 12.35 -22.74 5.23
N GLY A 53 13.58 -22.68 4.72
CA GLY A 53 13.92 -22.99 3.32
C GLY A 53 13.81 -21.78 2.39
N GLY A 54 14.50 -21.82 1.25
CA GLY A 54 14.51 -20.73 0.26
C GLY A 54 15.36 -19.52 0.69
N GLU A 55 15.23 -18.44 -0.09
CA GLU A 55 15.83 -17.13 0.18
C GLU A 55 15.01 -16.36 1.24
N PRO A 56 15.56 -15.28 1.83
CA PRO A 56 14.84 -14.47 2.80
C PRO A 56 13.49 -13.99 2.28
N GLU A 57 13.40 -13.58 1.02
CA GLU A 57 12.13 -13.12 0.43
C GLU A 57 11.07 -14.22 0.41
N ASP A 58 11.44 -15.48 0.16
CA ASP A 58 10.51 -16.62 0.20
C ASP A 58 9.97 -16.87 1.60
N ALA A 59 10.81 -16.69 2.63
CA ALA A 59 10.40 -16.81 4.03
C ALA A 59 9.47 -15.65 4.44
N LEU A 60 9.78 -14.43 4.03
CA LEU A 60 8.97 -13.24 4.30
C LEU A 60 7.60 -13.31 3.62
N ALA A 61 7.56 -13.70 2.34
CA ALA A 61 6.31 -13.85 1.58
C ALA A 61 5.41 -14.95 2.18
N ARG A 62 5.99 -16.11 2.54
CA ARG A 62 5.24 -17.19 3.19
C ARG A 62 4.74 -16.80 4.58
N GLU A 63 5.53 -16.08 5.38
CA GLU A 63 5.06 -15.57 6.67
C GLU A 63 3.89 -14.61 6.49
N GLN A 64 3.98 -13.68 5.53
CA GLN A 64 2.90 -12.76 5.20
C GLN A 64 1.62 -13.54 4.85
N GLU A 65 1.71 -14.55 3.98
CA GLU A 65 0.59 -15.41 3.63
C GLU A 65 -0.01 -16.14 4.84
N LEU A 66 0.83 -16.71 5.71
CA LEU A 66 0.38 -17.44 6.90
C LEU A 66 -0.33 -16.52 7.90
N VAL A 67 0.16 -15.30 8.12
CA VAL A 67 -0.48 -14.35 9.05
C VAL A 67 -1.82 -13.90 8.50
N TYR A 68 -1.91 -13.53 7.22
CA TYR A 68 -3.18 -13.16 6.61
C TYR A 68 -4.20 -14.31 6.62
N ARG A 69 -3.76 -15.54 6.31
CA ARG A 69 -4.61 -16.74 6.39
C ARG A 69 -5.10 -16.98 7.81
N LEU A 70 -4.21 -16.87 8.80
CA LEU A 70 -4.58 -16.98 10.20
C LEU A 70 -5.69 -15.97 10.57
N MET A 71 -5.53 -14.71 10.18
CA MET A 71 -6.54 -13.69 10.49
C MET A 71 -7.87 -14.00 9.81
N ARG A 72 -7.85 -14.35 8.52
CA ARG A 72 -9.06 -14.71 7.76
C ARG A 72 -9.76 -15.97 8.29
N ASP A 73 -9.01 -16.94 8.80
CA ASP A 73 -9.58 -18.18 9.30
C ASP A 73 -10.14 -18.05 10.73
N GLN A 74 -9.65 -17.08 11.52
CA GLN A 74 -9.94 -17.01 12.95
C GLN A 74 -10.64 -15.74 13.42
N MET A 75 -10.57 -14.65 12.65
CA MET A 75 -11.37 -13.46 12.94
C MET A 75 -12.84 -13.77 12.60
N PRO A 76 -13.79 -13.49 13.52
CA PRO A 76 -15.22 -13.65 13.24
C PRO A 76 -15.71 -12.82 12.05
N GLU A 77 -15.19 -11.60 11.89
CA GLU A 77 -15.50 -10.72 10.77
C GLU A 77 -14.30 -10.61 9.80
N ASN A 78 -14.47 -11.13 8.58
CA ASN A 78 -13.42 -11.08 7.55
C ASN A 78 -13.23 -9.69 6.94
N ASP A 79 -14.20 -8.79 7.08
CA ASP A 79 -14.17 -7.49 6.44
C ASP A 79 -12.96 -6.64 6.83
N TYR A 80 -12.41 -6.80 8.03
CA TYR A 80 -11.16 -6.13 8.41
C TYR A 80 -9.98 -6.58 7.53
N VAL A 81 -9.80 -7.90 7.40
CA VAL A 81 -8.71 -8.50 6.63
C VAL A 81 -8.92 -8.23 5.14
N ASP A 82 -10.15 -8.39 4.66
CA ASP A 82 -10.50 -8.15 3.27
C ASP A 82 -10.32 -6.68 2.88
N THR A 83 -10.53 -5.73 3.80
CA THR A 83 -10.25 -4.31 3.56
C THR A 83 -8.76 -4.05 3.36
N LEU A 84 -7.89 -4.78 4.08
CA LEU A 84 -6.44 -4.69 3.90
C LEU A 84 -6.00 -5.36 2.59
N LEU A 85 -6.52 -6.55 2.28
CA LEU A 85 -6.22 -7.28 1.05
C LEU A 85 -6.69 -6.54 -0.21
N LEU A 86 -7.79 -5.80 -0.11
CA LEU A 86 -8.29 -4.96 -1.19
C LEU A 86 -7.22 -3.98 -1.71
N LEU A 87 -6.36 -3.47 -0.84
CA LEU A 87 -5.24 -2.60 -1.23
C LEU A 87 -4.19 -3.34 -2.06
N HIS A 88 -3.99 -4.64 -1.84
CA HIS A 88 -3.12 -5.47 -2.68
C HIS A 88 -3.73 -5.67 -4.06
N ASP A 89 -5.04 -5.92 -4.14
CA ASP A 89 -5.72 -6.05 -5.44
C ASP A 89 -5.63 -4.77 -6.27
N PHE A 90 -5.85 -3.60 -5.66
CA PHE A 90 -5.68 -2.32 -6.36
C PHE A 90 -4.23 -2.08 -6.81
N HIS A 91 -3.23 -2.44 -6.01
CA HIS A 91 -1.84 -2.43 -6.47
C HIS A 91 -1.62 -3.35 -7.67
N ASN A 92 -2.14 -4.58 -7.61
CA ASN A 92 -2.02 -5.55 -8.69
C ASN A 92 -2.70 -5.06 -9.98
N ILE A 93 -3.85 -4.37 -9.87
CA ILE A 93 -4.49 -3.67 -10.99
C ILE A 93 -3.53 -2.65 -11.59
N LYS A 94 -2.88 -1.79 -10.79
CA LYS A 94 -1.91 -0.80 -11.31
C LYS A 94 -0.77 -1.46 -12.05
N VAL A 95 -0.21 -2.54 -11.50
CA VAL A 95 0.88 -3.30 -12.15
C VAL A 95 0.44 -3.78 -13.53
N ILE A 96 -0.74 -4.39 -13.64
CA ILE A 96 -1.25 -4.94 -14.91
C ILE A 96 -1.58 -3.83 -15.90
N LEU A 97 -2.28 -2.78 -15.49
CA LEU A 97 -2.65 -1.70 -16.41
C LEU A 97 -1.43 -0.95 -16.94
N LYS A 98 -0.42 -0.71 -16.09
CA LYS A 98 0.85 -0.10 -16.52
C LYS A 98 1.65 -1.00 -17.43
N PHE A 99 1.59 -2.30 -17.19
CA PHE A 99 2.17 -3.27 -18.11
C PHE A 99 1.44 -3.18 -19.45
N LEU A 100 0.10 -3.16 -19.46
CA LEU A 100 -0.73 -3.17 -20.67
C LEU A 100 -0.69 -1.87 -21.49
N SER A 101 -0.43 -0.73 -20.84
CA SER A 101 -0.55 0.60 -21.43
C SER A 101 0.22 0.82 -22.75
N PRO A 102 1.44 0.27 -22.97
CA PRO A 102 2.17 0.45 -24.23
C PRO A 102 1.49 -0.18 -25.45
N TRP A 103 0.60 -1.17 -25.25
CA TRP A 103 -0.15 -1.78 -26.36
C TRP A 103 -1.38 -0.97 -26.74
N TRP A 104 -1.93 -0.18 -25.82
CA TRP A 104 -3.10 0.65 -26.11
C TRP A 104 -2.77 1.82 -27.05
N THR A 105 -1.57 2.38 -26.93
CA THR A 105 -1.07 3.43 -27.83
C THR A 105 -0.81 2.93 -29.26
N GLN A 106 -0.44 1.66 -29.43
CA GLN A 106 -0.11 1.10 -30.75
C GLN A 106 -1.35 0.77 -31.60
N ALA A 107 -2.54 0.70 -30.99
CA ALA A 107 -3.79 0.43 -31.69
C ALA A 107 -4.37 1.65 -32.42
N ASP A 108 -4.07 2.87 -31.94
CA ASP A 108 -4.64 4.13 -32.47
C ASP A 108 -3.77 4.79 -33.55
N ASP A 109 -2.51 4.38 -33.74
CA ASP A 109 -1.59 4.94 -34.75
C ASP A 109 -1.82 4.41 -36.18
N ALA A 110 -2.88 3.62 -36.41
CA ALA A 110 -3.11 2.96 -37.71
C ALA A 110 -3.89 3.80 -38.73
N ASP A 111 -4.71 4.81 -38.36
CA ASP A 111 -5.49 5.61 -39.33
C ASP A 111 -6.08 6.91 -38.70
N ASP A 112 -5.31 7.99 -38.45
CA ASP A 112 -5.88 9.37 -38.51
C ASP A 112 -4.81 10.49 -38.57
N PRO A 113 -4.67 11.25 -39.68
CA PRO A 113 -3.67 12.31 -39.83
C PRO A 113 -4.14 13.74 -39.49
N GLU A 114 -5.20 13.96 -38.71
CA GLU A 114 -5.62 15.32 -38.30
C GLU A 114 -6.06 15.41 -36.82
N TYR A 115 -5.14 15.82 -35.94
CA TYR A 115 -5.49 16.29 -34.59
C TYR A 115 -5.53 17.82 -34.54
N PRO A 116 -6.67 18.47 -34.25
CA PRO A 116 -6.66 19.82 -33.73
C PRO A 116 -6.45 19.78 -32.21
N ALA A 117 -5.50 20.57 -31.73
CA ALA A 117 -5.40 20.86 -30.30
C ALA A 117 -6.71 21.52 -29.83
N SER A 118 -7.47 20.85 -28.96
CA SER A 118 -8.58 21.50 -28.25
C SER A 118 -8.12 21.93 -26.87
N GLU A 119 -7.96 23.25 -26.75
CA GLU A 119 -8.11 23.94 -25.47
C GLU A 119 -9.56 23.76 -25.02
N ASP A 120 -9.79 23.05 -23.91
CA ASP A 120 -10.98 23.32 -23.12
C ASP A 120 -10.64 23.38 -21.63
N LYS A 121 -10.51 24.62 -21.17
CA LYS A 121 -10.38 25.01 -19.76
C LYS A 121 -11.80 25.30 -19.25
N SER A 122 -12.52 24.27 -18.83
CA SER A 122 -13.69 24.49 -17.97
C SER A 122 -13.92 23.28 -17.06
N GLY A 123 -14.07 23.56 -15.77
CA GLY A 123 -14.27 22.57 -14.73
C GLY A 123 -15.66 21.94 -14.83
N GLY A 124 -15.69 20.66 -15.15
CA GLY A 124 -16.86 19.80 -15.08
C GLY A 124 -16.39 18.36 -15.20
N TRP A 125 -16.64 17.54 -14.18
CA TRP A 125 -16.39 16.10 -14.22
C TRP A 125 -17.46 15.45 -15.09
N GLU A 126 -17.29 15.46 -16.41
CA GLU A 126 -18.16 14.67 -17.26
C GLU A 126 -17.88 13.18 -17.07
N ASN A 127 -18.97 12.45 -16.87
CA ASN A 127 -19.02 11.01 -16.66
C ASN A 127 -18.35 10.29 -17.85
N PRO A 128 -17.27 9.49 -17.67
CA PRO A 128 -16.70 8.71 -18.76
C PRO A 128 -17.60 7.49 -19.04
N ALA A 129 -18.80 7.74 -19.53
CA ALA A 129 -19.74 6.73 -19.99
C ALA A 129 -19.59 6.57 -21.51
N SER A 130 -18.76 5.63 -21.94
CA SER A 130 -18.87 4.99 -23.27
C SER A 130 -17.90 3.84 -23.55
N GLN A 131 -16.83 3.64 -22.75
CA GLN A 131 -15.99 2.45 -22.91
C GLN A 131 -16.54 1.28 -22.07
N GLU A 132 -17.29 0.38 -22.71
CA GLU A 132 -17.77 -0.86 -22.09
C GLU A 132 -16.67 -1.91 -21.94
N THR A 133 -15.56 -1.76 -22.67
CA THR A 133 -14.44 -2.71 -22.72
C THR A 133 -13.09 -2.03 -22.68
N LEU A 134 -12.09 -2.70 -22.10
CA LEU A 134 -10.70 -2.27 -22.16
C LEU A 134 -10.16 -2.25 -23.60
N PRO A 135 -9.15 -1.40 -23.91
CA PRO A 135 -8.55 -1.37 -25.23
C PRO A 135 -7.81 -2.68 -25.56
N GLU A 136 -7.61 -2.93 -26.85
CA GLU A 136 -6.95 -4.16 -27.30
C GLU A 136 -5.49 -4.23 -26.87
N GLY A 137 -5.11 -5.35 -26.26
CA GLY A 137 -3.71 -5.72 -26.10
C GLY A 137 -3.14 -6.28 -27.40
N GLY A 138 -1.82 -6.14 -27.60
CA GLY A 138 -1.15 -6.62 -28.81
C GLY A 138 -1.34 -8.13 -29.04
N SER A 139 -1.46 -8.54 -30.30
CA SER A 139 -1.70 -9.94 -30.70
C SER A 139 -0.61 -10.90 -30.20
N GLU A 140 0.64 -10.44 -30.07
CA GLU A 140 1.76 -11.21 -29.52
C GLU A 140 1.60 -11.52 -28.02
N LEU A 141 1.00 -10.59 -27.27
CA LEU A 141 0.78 -10.75 -25.84
C LEU A 141 -0.29 -11.82 -25.56
N GLN A 142 -1.30 -11.91 -26.42
CA GLN A 142 -2.30 -12.99 -26.37
C GLN A 142 -1.70 -14.37 -26.66
N GLN A 143 -0.59 -14.44 -27.42
CA GLN A 143 0.09 -15.69 -27.77
C GLN A 143 1.03 -16.21 -26.67
N ASN A 144 1.48 -15.34 -25.74
CA ASN A 144 2.40 -15.73 -24.66
C ASN A 144 2.01 -15.12 -23.29
N LEU A 145 0.76 -15.33 -22.88
CA LEU A 145 0.26 -14.86 -21.57
C LEU A 145 1.06 -15.41 -20.40
N THR A 146 1.45 -16.69 -20.46
CA THR A 146 2.18 -17.35 -19.37
C THR A 146 3.56 -16.72 -19.15
N GLY A 147 4.29 -16.43 -20.23
CA GLY A 147 5.59 -15.76 -20.12
C GLY A 147 5.49 -14.32 -19.61
N ALA A 148 4.49 -13.57 -20.09
CA ALA A 148 4.22 -12.21 -19.62
C ALA A 148 3.88 -12.18 -18.12
N LEU A 149 2.98 -13.08 -17.68
CA LEU A 149 2.60 -13.22 -16.29
C LEU A 149 3.81 -13.58 -15.40
N ALA A 150 4.65 -14.52 -15.84
CA ALA A 150 5.85 -14.92 -15.10
C ALA A 150 6.83 -13.75 -14.90
N GLY A 151 6.94 -12.84 -15.89
CA GLY A 151 7.74 -11.63 -15.78
C GLY A 151 7.21 -10.65 -14.73
N LEU A 152 5.90 -10.59 -14.50
CA LEU A 152 5.25 -9.70 -13.54
C LEU A 152 5.09 -10.30 -12.13
N ALA A 153 5.29 -11.61 -11.97
CA ALA A 153 5.00 -12.33 -10.72
C ALA A 153 5.62 -11.68 -9.47
N HIS A 154 6.85 -11.17 -9.59
CA HIS A 154 7.59 -10.53 -8.51
C HIS A 154 7.09 -9.12 -8.12
N LEU A 155 6.23 -8.51 -8.94
CA LEU A 155 5.65 -7.19 -8.70
C LEU A 155 4.27 -7.25 -8.01
N PHE A 156 3.64 -8.43 -8.02
CA PHE A 156 2.35 -8.62 -7.38
C PHE A 156 2.48 -8.70 -5.87
N LEU A 157 1.51 -8.09 -5.19
CA LEU A 157 1.34 -8.24 -3.75
C LEU A 157 0.44 -9.44 -3.49
N GLN A 158 0.90 -10.30 -2.59
CA GLN A 158 0.22 -11.50 -2.12
C GLN A 158 0.25 -11.55 -0.58
N PRO A 159 -0.80 -12.11 0.06
CA PRO A 159 -2.04 -12.60 -0.55
C PRO A 159 -2.95 -11.47 -1.04
N SER A 160 -3.96 -11.76 -1.86
CA SER A 160 -4.95 -10.80 -2.39
C SER A 160 -6.34 -11.44 -2.47
N LEU A 161 -7.42 -10.65 -2.68
CA LEU A 161 -8.76 -11.21 -2.82
C LEU A 161 -8.97 -11.85 -4.19
N ILE A 162 -8.33 -11.30 -5.22
CA ILE A 162 -8.35 -11.81 -6.59
C ILE A 162 -6.98 -12.41 -6.87
N ASP A 163 -6.95 -13.67 -7.31
CA ASP A 163 -5.72 -14.33 -7.70
C ASP A 163 -5.05 -13.57 -8.87
N PRO A 164 -3.79 -13.11 -8.77
CA PRO A 164 -3.15 -12.29 -9.81
C PRO A 164 -3.17 -12.89 -11.22
N PRO A 165 -2.99 -14.21 -11.43
CA PRO A 165 -3.17 -14.84 -12.73
C PRO A 165 -4.58 -14.64 -13.30
N VAL A 166 -5.63 -14.75 -12.48
CA VAL A 166 -7.02 -14.53 -12.90
C VAL A 166 -7.25 -13.07 -13.24
N LEU A 167 -6.75 -12.16 -12.39
CA LEU A 167 -6.82 -10.71 -12.65
C LEU A 167 -6.10 -10.34 -13.95
N PHE A 168 -4.87 -10.84 -14.15
CA PHE A 168 -4.08 -10.63 -15.35
C PHE A 168 -4.80 -11.16 -16.60
N GLN A 169 -5.32 -12.38 -16.53
CA GLN A 169 -6.07 -12.98 -17.62
C GLN A 169 -7.29 -12.11 -17.96
N SER A 170 -8.14 -11.80 -16.98
CA SER A 170 -9.35 -11.00 -17.16
C SER A 170 -9.09 -9.67 -17.87
N LEU A 171 -8.11 -8.90 -17.39
CA LEU A 171 -7.79 -7.59 -17.95
C LEU A 171 -7.15 -7.68 -19.34
N THR A 172 -6.39 -8.75 -19.59
CA THR A 172 -5.70 -8.97 -20.87
C THR A 172 -6.64 -9.47 -21.96
N VAL A 173 -7.48 -10.45 -21.65
CA VAL A 173 -8.45 -11.02 -22.61
C VAL A 173 -9.78 -10.27 -22.63
N ARG A 174 -9.90 -9.21 -21.83
CA ARG A 174 -11.08 -8.31 -21.73
C ARG A 174 -12.36 -9.04 -21.32
N GLN A 175 -12.25 -9.97 -20.37
CA GLN A 175 -13.37 -10.77 -19.85
C GLN A 175 -13.75 -10.29 -18.45
N ALA A 176 -14.83 -9.52 -18.36
CA ALA A 176 -15.30 -8.90 -17.11
C ALA A 176 -15.81 -9.92 -16.08
N ASP A 177 -16.36 -11.05 -16.52
CA ASP A 177 -17.00 -12.08 -15.70
C ASP A 177 -16.02 -12.91 -14.84
N LEU A 178 -14.72 -12.79 -15.10
CA LEU A 178 -13.68 -13.48 -14.34
C LEU A 178 -13.30 -12.80 -13.03
N ILE A 179 -13.64 -11.51 -12.85
CA ILE A 179 -13.28 -10.71 -11.67
C ILE A 179 -14.49 -9.94 -11.14
N PRO A 180 -14.46 -9.46 -9.88
CA PRO A 180 -15.53 -8.62 -9.35
C PRO A 180 -15.72 -7.32 -10.14
N ASP A 181 -16.97 -6.85 -10.23
CA ASP A 181 -17.35 -5.64 -10.95
C ASP A 181 -16.51 -4.41 -10.55
N TRP A 182 -16.24 -4.25 -9.26
CA TRP A 182 -15.48 -3.09 -8.76
C TRP A 182 -14.05 -3.04 -9.34
N ALA A 183 -13.42 -4.19 -9.57
CA ALA A 183 -12.07 -4.28 -10.13
C ALA A 183 -12.11 -3.93 -11.62
N TRP A 184 -13.05 -4.53 -12.35
CA TRP A 184 -13.27 -4.24 -13.78
C TRP A 184 -13.58 -2.76 -14.03
N GLN A 185 -14.52 -2.18 -13.28
CA GLN A 185 -14.91 -0.78 -13.40
C GLN A 185 -13.75 0.18 -13.06
N THR A 186 -12.91 -0.17 -12.08
CA THR A 186 -11.71 0.61 -11.79
C THR A 186 -10.73 0.58 -12.96
N SER A 187 -10.51 -0.61 -13.54
CA SER A 187 -9.63 -0.78 -14.70
C SER A 187 -10.11 0.01 -15.92
N LEU A 188 -11.41 -0.02 -16.22
CA LEU A 188 -12.00 0.78 -17.30
C LEU A 188 -11.78 2.28 -17.07
N LYS A 189 -12.11 2.79 -15.88
CA LYS A 189 -11.93 4.22 -15.55
C LYS A 189 -10.47 4.66 -15.68
N ALA A 190 -9.54 3.85 -15.21
CA ALA A 190 -8.11 4.15 -15.25
C ALA A 190 -7.57 4.13 -16.70
N ALA A 191 -7.94 3.12 -17.49
CA ALA A 191 -7.57 3.05 -18.90
C ALA A 191 -8.15 4.23 -19.70
N ALA A 192 -9.44 4.54 -19.51
CA ALA A 192 -10.10 5.67 -20.18
C ALA A 192 -9.45 7.01 -19.84
N ARG A 193 -9.00 7.20 -18.59
CA ARG A 193 -8.27 8.39 -18.17
C ARG A 193 -6.90 8.47 -18.85
N TYR A 194 -6.15 7.36 -18.85
CA TYR A 194 -4.85 7.27 -19.50
C TYR A 194 -4.92 7.57 -21.00
N LEU A 195 -5.89 7.04 -21.73
CA LEU A 195 -6.02 7.29 -23.18
C LEU A 195 -6.28 8.76 -23.55
N LYS A 196 -6.80 9.56 -22.61
CA LYS A 196 -7.03 11.00 -22.85
C LYS A 196 -5.76 11.84 -22.70
N SER A 197 -4.79 11.40 -21.89
CA SER A 197 -3.61 12.20 -21.53
C SER A 197 -2.29 11.56 -21.94
N TYR A 198 -2.28 10.23 -22.13
CA TYR A 198 -1.14 9.35 -22.25
C TYR A 198 -0.13 9.47 -21.09
N ASP A 199 -0.54 10.03 -19.94
CA ASP A 199 0.27 10.08 -18.73
C ASP A 199 0.05 8.81 -17.89
N ILE A 200 1.08 7.98 -17.75
CA ILE A 200 1.03 6.74 -16.97
C ILE A 200 0.62 6.96 -15.51
N SER A 201 0.86 8.17 -14.99
CA SER A 201 0.50 8.56 -13.62
C SER A 201 -1.01 8.64 -13.41
N ASP A 202 -1.80 8.89 -14.47
CA ASP A 202 -3.26 8.91 -14.39
C ASP A 202 -3.82 7.53 -13.97
N ILE A 203 -3.13 6.44 -14.33
CA ILE A 203 -3.50 5.10 -13.85
C ILE A 203 -3.34 5.04 -12.33
N ASP A 204 -2.22 5.53 -11.79
CA ASP A 204 -2.00 5.54 -10.34
C ASP A 204 -3.08 6.37 -9.63
N TYR A 205 -3.34 7.59 -10.09
CA TYR A 205 -4.27 8.51 -9.45
C TYR A 205 -5.70 7.94 -9.41
N VAL A 206 -6.19 7.44 -10.54
CA VAL A 206 -7.55 6.87 -10.60
C VAL A 206 -7.67 5.64 -9.73
N VAL A 207 -6.70 4.72 -9.83
CA VAL A 207 -6.76 3.46 -9.09
C VAL A 207 -6.62 3.70 -7.58
N ASP A 208 -5.71 4.59 -7.15
CA ASP A 208 -5.54 4.90 -5.73
C ASP A 208 -6.77 5.63 -5.16
N GLN A 209 -7.38 6.58 -5.89
CA GLN A 209 -8.63 7.22 -5.44
C GLN A 209 -9.77 6.20 -5.27
N GLN A 210 -9.96 5.30 -6.22
CA GLN A 210 -10.99 4.26 -6.12
C GLN A 210 -10.70 3.30 -4.96
N ALA A 211 -9.42 2.96 -4.73
CA ALA A 211 -9.00 2.11 -3.64
C ALA A 211 -9.39 2.70 -2.28
N TRP A 212 -9.02 3.95 -2.04
CA TRP A 212 -9.27 4.60 -0.76
C TRP A 212 -10.73 5.00 -0.54
N GLN A 213 -11.48 5.25 -1.62
CA GLN A 213 -12.93 5.41 -1.54
C GLN A 213 -13.61 4.12 -1.05
N GLN A 214 -13.29 2.97 -1.65
CA GLN A 214 -13.87 1.68 -1.23
C GLN A 214 -13.42 1.27 0.17
N VAL A 215 -12.15 1.51 0.53
CA VAL A 215 -11.67 1.28 1.90
C VAL A 215 -12.47 2.12 2.89
N SER A 216 -12.70 3.40 2.60
CA SER A 216 -13.48 4.30 3.47
C SER A 216 -14.92 3.80 3.65
N GLU A 217 -15.56 3.34 2.58
CA GLU A 217 -16.92 2.77 2.63
C GLU A 217 -16.98 1.49 3.48
N ARG A 218 -16.03 0.56 3.28
CA ARG A 218 -15.98 -0.70 4.06
C ARG A 218 -15.70 -0.46 5.54
N VAL A 219 -14.77 0.46 5.83
CA VAL A 219 -14.44 0.86 7.21
C VAL A 219 -15.64 1.50 7.90
N ALA A 220 -16.42 2.32 7.18
CA ALA A 220 -17.64 2.91 7.74
C ALA A 220 -18.69 1.84 8.10
N CYS A 221 -18.80 0.75 7.34
CA CYS A 221 -19.70 -0.36 7.64
C CYS A 221 -19.26 -1.19 8.86
N LEU A 222 -17.95 -1.33 9.09
CA LEU A 222 -17.41 -2.06 10.25
C LEU A 222 -17.72 -1.37 11.58
N ASN A 223 -17.88 -0.05 11.59
CA ASN A 223 -18.18 0.78 12.77
C ASN A 223 -17.22 0.53 13.96
N ASP A 224 -15.94 0.28 13.65
CA ASP A 224 -14.88 0.04 14.63
C ASP A 224 -13.96 1.27 14.74
N PRO A 225 -13.94 1.97 15.89
CA PRO A 225 -13.13 3.18 16.05
C PRO A 225 -11.63 2.94 15.87
N PHE A 226 -11.10 1.80 16.33
CA PHE A 226 -9.68 1.49 16.25
C PHE A 226 -9.20 1.38 14.80
N PHE A 227 -9.89 0.58 13.99
CA PHE A 227 -9.57 0.39 12.58
C PHE A 227 -9.89 1.62 11.75
N THR A 228 -10.98 2.33 12.07
CA THR A 228 -11.33 3.61 11.44
C THR A 228 -10.25 4.64 11.64
N ASP A 229 -9.77 4.79 12.87
CA ASP A 229 -8.71 5.74 13.20
C ASP A 229 -7.38 5.39 12.52
N TYR A 230 -7.04 4.10 12.45
CA TYR A 230 -5.87 3.63 11.74
C TYR A 230 -5.94 3.96 10.24
N MET A 231 -7.07 3.68 9.58
CA MET A 231 -7.24 3.92 8.15
C MET A 231 -7.25 5.40 7.80
N ARG A 232 -7.95 6.22 8.59
CA ARG A 232 -7.96 7.68 8.40
C ARG A 232 -6.57 8.29 8.57
N LEU A 233 -5.84 7.86 9.61
CA LEU A 233 -4.46 8.29 9.82
C LEU A 233 -3.57 7.89 8.63
N ARG A 234 -3.75 6.68 8.10
CA ARG A 234 -2.99 6.22 6.93
C ARG A 234 -3.24 7.09 5.70
N VAL A 235 -4.49 7.46 5.43
CA VAL A 235 -4.82 8.40 4.35
C VAL A 235 -4.14 9.75 4.56
N ASP A 236 -4.26 10.34 5.75
CA ASP A 236 -3.68 11.66 6.02
C ASP A 236 -2.14 11.67 5.87
N LEU A 237 -1.47 10.60 6.31
CA LEU A 237 -0.02 10.48 6.17
C LEU A 237 0.42 10.28 4.71
N ILE A 238 -0.39 9.57 3.90
CA ILE A 238 -0.15 9.49 2.45
C ILE A 238 -0.35 10.85 1.79
N ASN A 239 -1.43 11.57 2.11
CA ASN A 239 -1.71 12.91 1.59
C ASN A 239 -0.62 13.92 1.98
N ALA A 240 -0.10 13.85 3.21
CA ALA A 240 1.06 14.64 3.62
C ALA A 240 2.28 14.33 2.73
N GLY A 241 2.54 13.05 2.46
CA GLY A 241 3.61 12.64 1.54
C GLY A 241 3.40 13.11 0.09
N LEU A 242 2.15 13.10 -0.39
CA LEU A 242 1.79 13.58 -1.73
C LEU A 242 1.99 15.10 -1.85
N LEU A 243 1.58 15.88 -0.85
CA LEU A 243 1.86 17.32 -0.78
C LEU A 243 3.37 17.59 -0.88
N MET A 244 4.18 16.90 -0.07
CA MET A 244 5.62 17.08 -0.09
C MET A 244 6.25 16.68 -1.44
N ARG A 245 5.85 15.53 -1.99
CA ARG A 245 6.40 15.01 -3.25
C ARG A 245 6.05 15.90 -4.45
N THR A 246 4.81 16.33 -4.57
CA THR A 246 4.35 17.18 -5.68
C THR A 246 5.05 18.55 -5.66
N ARG A 247 5.28 19.11 -4.47
CA ARG A 247 6.07 20.35 -4.30
C ARG A 247 7.54 20.15 -4.67
N GLN A 248 8.16 19.05 -4.23
CA GLN A 248 9.54 18.73 -4.57
C GLN A 248 9.74 18.54 -6.09
N LEU A 249 8.78 17.90 -6.76
CA LEU A 249 8.75 17.75 -8.22
C LEU A 249 8.38 19.04 -8.97
N ARG A 250 8.06 20.13 -8.24
CA ARG A 250 7.60 21.41 -8.78
C ARG A 250 6.41 21.25 -9.74
N SER A 251 5.50 20.34 -9.40
CA SER A 251 4.29 20.09 -10.17
C SER A 251 3.29 21.26 -10.04
N ASP A 252 2.20 21.21 -10.79
CA ASP A 252 1.08 22.14 -10.65
C ASP A 252 0.18 21.71 -9.47
N GLN A 253 -0.45 22.65 -8.75
CA GLN A 253 -1.38 22.33 -7.65
C GLN A 253 -2.53 21.40 -8.11
N ARG A 254 -2.92 21.45 -9.39
CA ARG A 254 -3.87 20.53 -10.00
C ARG A 254 -3.42 19.06 -9.87
N MET A 255 -2.12 18.79 -9.94
CA MET A 255 -1.56 17.44 -9.74
C MET A 255 -1.77 16.96 -8.31
N LEU A 256 -1.58 17.83 -7.32
CA LEU A 256 -1.93 17.48 -5.94
C LEU A 256 -3.43 17.20 -5.82
N ARG A 257 -4.29 18.04 -6.39
CA ARG A 257 -5.75 17.85 -6.33
C ARG A 257 -6.21 16.49 -6.84
N ILE A 258 -5.65 16.00 -7.95
CA ILE A 258 -5.99 14.68 -8.49
C ILE A 258 -5.30 13.54 -7.74
N ALA A 259 -4.17 13.80 -7.07
CA ALA A 259 -3.46 12.77 -6.31
C ALA A 259 -4.02 12.55 -4.90
N LEU A 260 -4.62 13.57 -4.28
CA LEU A 260 -5.16 13.48 -2.92
C LEU A 260 -6.19 12.35 -2.79
N LEU A 261 -6.06 11.62 -1.69
CA LEU A 261 -6.87 10.45 -1.39
C LEU A 261 -8.03 10.81 -0.45
N PRO A 262 -9.22 10.23 -0.66
CA PRO A 262 -10.36 10.42 0.22
C PRO A 262 -10.27 9.57 1.49
N GLY A 263 -11.08 9.93 2.50
CA GLY A 263 -11.23 9.14 3.73
C GLY A 263 -10.25 9.48 4.85
N GLY A 264 -9.50 10.58 4.77
CA GLY A 264 -8.66 11.11 5.85
C GLY A 264 -9.44 11.91 6.90
N ARG A 265 -8.77 12.34 7.98
CA ARG A 265 -9.33 13.29 8.95
C ARG A 265 -9.20 14.73 8.45
N VAL A 266 -8.18 15.00 7.65
CA VAL A 266 -7.91 16.33 7.11
C VAL A 266 -8.64 16.47 5.77
N GLU A 267 -9.42 17.54 5.64
CA GLU A 267 -10.14 17.85 4.41
C GLU A 267 -9.19 18.18 3.25
N HIS A 268 -9.62 17.87 2.02
CA HIS A 268 -8.83 18.12 0.80
C HIS A 268 -8.41 19.59 0.66
N GLU A 269 -9.32 20.52 0.96
CA GLU A 269 -9.04 21.96 0.86
C GLU A 269 -7.95 22.42 1.84
N ALA A 270 -7.82 21.79 3.01
CA ALA A 270 -6.73 22.08 3.92
C ALA A 270 -5.38 21.65 3.32
N TRP A 271 -5.31 20.49 2.65
CA TRP A 271 -4.09 20.08 1.95
C TRP A 271 -3.75 20.98 0.76
N LEU A 272 -4.76 21.36 -0.03
CA LEU A 272 -4.58 22.23 -1.18
C LEU A 272 -4.13 23.63 -0.79
N GLY A 273 -4.71 24.19 0.28
CA GLY A 273 -4.33 25.49 0.82
C GLY A 273 -2.87 25.57 1.27
N LEU A 274 -2.27 24.44 1.63
CA LEU A 274 -0.85 24.36 2.03
C LEU A 274 0.11 24.25 0.83
N TYR A 275 -0.37 24.11 -0.40
CA TYR A 275 0.49 23.86 -1.56
C TYR A 275 1.46 25.02 -1.86
N GLU A 276 0.96 26.26 -1.76
CA GLU A 276 1.74 27.48 -2.07
C GLU A 276 2.37 28.11 -0.82
N GLU A 277 2.03 27.61 0.36
CA GLU A 277 2.52 28.13 1.64
C GLU A 277 4.02 27.85 1.86
N PRO A 278 4.72 28.63 2.69
CA PRO A 278 6.09 28.30 3.11
C PRO A 278 6.17 26.93 3.81
N ILE A 279 7.34 26.30 3.77
CA ILE A 279 7.54 24.97 4.40
C ILE A 279 7.33 25.02 5.92
N GLU A 280 7.58 26.18 6.54
CA GLU A 280 7.34 26.46 7.95
C GLU A 280 5.84 26.40 8.30
N SER A 281 4.98 26.89 7.40
CA SER A 281 3.52 26.79 7.55
C SER A 281 3.06 25.33 7.49
N ILE A 282 3.62 24.52 6.57
CA ILE A 282 3.34 23.07 6.51
C ILE A 282 3.81 22.40 7.80
N SER A 283 5.04 22.68 8.25
CA SER A 283 5.57 22.12 9.49
C SER A 283 4.66 22.46 10.68
N GLN A 284 4.23 23.71 10.80
CA GLN A 284 3.32 24.13 11.87
C GLN A 284 1.96 23.42 11.79
N PHE A 285 1.42 23.23 10.59
CA PHE A 285 0.18 22.49 10.39
C PHE A 285 0.32 21.03 10.86
N LEU A 286 1.39 20.34 10.48
CA LEU A 286 1.66 18.96 10.88
C LEU A 286 1.85 18.84 12.39
N GLU A 287 2.52 19.81 13.02
CA GLU A 287 2.71 19.85 14.47
C GLU A 287 1.37 20.03 15.20
N LYS A 288 0.53 20.98 14.78
CA LYS A 288 -0.82 21.21 15.33
C LYS A 288 -1.75 20.01 15.14
N SER A 289 -1.53 19.24 14.08
CA SER A 289 -2.25 17.99 13.79
C SER A 289 -1.79 16.81 14.65
N GLY A 290 -0.80 17.01 15.52
CA GLY A 290 -0.29 15.98 16.45
C GLY A 290 0.86 15.15 15.90
N TRP A 291 1.54 15.60 14.84
CA TRP A 291 2.64 14.88 14.19
C TRP A 291 3.98 15.65 14.24
N PRO A 292 4.51 15.98 15.43
CA PRO A 292 5.70 16.82 15.58
C PRO A 292 6.96 16.23 14.93
N ALA A 293 7.13 14.90 14.96
CA ALA A 293 8.25 14.25 14.29
C ALA A 293 8.17 14.38 12.76
N LEU A 294 6.96 14.33 12.21
CA LEU A 294 6.72 14.51 10.78
C LEU A 294 6.91 15.96 10.36
N ALA A 295 6.48 16.92 11.20
CA ALA A 295 6.74 18.34 11.02
C ALA A 295 8.24 18.64 10.88
N ALA A 296 9.06 18.12 11.81
CA ALA A 296 10.52 18.26 11.75
C ALA A 296 11.16 17.54 10.53
N ALA A 297 10.53 16.47 10.04
CA ALA A 297 10.97 15.79 8.81
C ALA A 297 10.60 16.59 7.55
N ALA A 298 9.47 17.31 7.54
CA ALA A 298 9.03 18.12 6.41
C ALA A 298 10.02 19.26 6.10
N LEU A 299 10.55 19.92 7.14
CA LEU A 299 11.57 20.98 7.00
C LEU A 299 12.85 20.52 6.28
N ARG A 300 13.14 19.22 6.34
CA ARG A 300 14.35 18.60 5.78
C ARG A 300 14.06 17.75 4.54
N TYR A 301 12.85 17.85 3.97
CA TYR A 301 12.39 16.93 2.93
C TYR A 301 13.23 17.01 1.64
N ASP A 302 13.70 18.22 1.29
CA ASP A 302 14.52 18.48 0.10
C ASP A 302 16.01 18.17 0.30
N GLU A 303 16.42 17.83 1.53
CA GLU A 303 17.78 17.39 1.80
C GLU A 303 18.00 15.95 1.29
N ARG A 304 19.27 15.57 1.09
CA ARG A 304 19.62 14.21 0.68
C ARG A 304 19.16 13.21 1.75
N GLY A 305 18.22 12.34 1.38
CA GLY A 305 17.61 11.38 2.30
C GLY A 305 16.40 11.91 3.07
N GLY A 306 16.01 13.17 2.86
CA GLY A 306 14.86 13.82 3.50
C GLY A 306 13.54 13.09 3.24
N ALA A 307 13.26 12.72 1.99
CA ALA A 307 12.08 11.94 1.63
C ALA A 307 12.02 10.56 2.30
N ALA A 308 13.17 9.89 2.44
CA ALA A 308 13.25 8.61 3.15
C ALA A 308 13.01 8.79 4.65
N GLY A 309 13.59 9.83 5.26
CA GLY A 309 13.33 10.20 6.66
C GLY A 309 11.87 10.58 6.92
N PHE A 310 11.23 11.28 5.98
CA PHE A 310 9.80 11.59 6.06
C PHE A 310 8.94 10.32 6.01
N SER A 311 9.22 9.41 5.07
CA SER A 311 8.54 8.12 4.99
C SER A 311 8.78 7.25 6.23
N LEU A 312 9.95 7.34 6.86
CA LEU A 312 10.21 6.68 8.12
C LEU A 312 9.31 7.25 9.23
N CYS A 313 9.18 8.57 9.31
CA CYS A 313 8.30 9.22 10.29
C CYS A 313 6.82 8.86 10.10
N THR A 314 6.33 8.78 8.86
CA THR A 314 4.94 8.35 8.60
C THR A 314 4.71 6.91 9.04
N ASP A 315 5.61 5.99 8.67
CA ASP A 315 5.53 4.59 9.07
C ASP A 315 5.61 4.42 10.61
N ASN A 316 6.41 5.24 11.29
CA ASN A 316 6.52 5.25 12.75
C ASN A 316 5.25 5.77 13.43
N LEU A 317 4.55 6.76 12.84
CA LEU A 317 3.26 7.21 13.35
C LEU A 317 2.19 6.13 13.23
N LEU A 318 2.16 5.40 12.11
CA LEU A 318 1.24 4.29 11.90
C LEU A 318 1.44 3.19 12.94
N ILE A 319 2.68 2.72 13.13
CA ILE A 319 2.92 1.63 14.09
C ILE A 319 2.64 2.06 15.53
N ARG A 320 2.91 3.33 15.89
CA ARG A 320 2.59 3.86 17.22
C ARG A 320 1.08 3.89 17.46
N SER A 321 0.28 4.17 16.44
CA SER A 321 -1.19 4.24 16.57
C SER A 321 -1.81 2.91 16.98
N VAL A 322 -1.28 1.79 16.48
CA VAL A 322 -1.83 0.44 16.77
C VAL A 322 -1.37 -0.12 18.12
N ARG A 323 -0.37 0.49 18.77
CA ARG A 323 0.12 0.04 20.10
C ARG A 323 -0.91 0.21 21.22
N SER A 324 -1.98 0.97 20.98
CA SER A 324 -3.11 1.09 21.90
C SER A 324 -3.84 -0.25 22.08
N ALA A 325 -3.77 -1.17 21.10
CA ALA A 325 -4.35 -2.51 21.17
C ALA A 325 -3.87 -3.32 22.38
N ARG A 326 -2.69 -3.00 22.93
CA ARG A 326 -2.18 -3.64 24.16
C ARG A 326 -3.12 -3.47 25.37
N TRP A 327 -3.91 -2.39 25.38
CA TRP A 327 -4.85 -2.04 26.44
C TRP A 327 -6.21 -2.73 26.27
N SER A 328 -6.45 -3.36 25.13
CA SER A 328 -7.63 -4.18 24.89
C SER A 328 -7.47 -5.55 25.55
N LEU A 329 -8.53 -6.04 26.18
CA LEU A 329 -8.58 -7.38 26.80
C LEU A 329 -8.99 -8.46 25.79
N SER A 330 -9.87 -8.12 24.86
CA SER A 330 -10.37 -8.98 23.79
C SER A 330 -11.03 -8.12 22.71
N GLY A 331 -10.83 -8.44 21.44
CA GLY A 331 -11.47 -7.73 20.32
C GLY A 331 -10.65 -7.82 19.03
N PRO A 332 -11.11 -7.20 17.93
CA PRO A 332 -10.39 -7.17 16.65
C PRO A 332 -9.08 -6.39 16.71
N GLU A 333 -8.90 -5.50 17.69
CA GLU A 333 -7.74 -4.61 17.77
C GLU A 333 -6.43 -5.38 17.97
N ILE A 334 -6.47 -6.45 18.77
CA ILE A 334 -5.29 -7.29 19.06
C ILE A 334 -4.79 -8.03 17.80
N PRO A 335 -5.62 -8.85 17.11
CA PRO A 335 -5.18 -9.50 15.88
C PRO A 335 -4.80 -8.51 14.78
N LEU A 336 -5.51 -7.39 14.64
CA LEU A 336 -5.17 -6.36 13.65
C LEU A 336 -3.83 -5.68 13.93
N ALA A 337 -3.58 -5.30 15.18
CA ALA A 337 -2.31 -4.71 15.57
C ALA A 337 -1.14 -5.68 15.32
N TYR A 338 -1.34 -6.97 15.58
CA TYR A 338 -0.34 -8.00 15.28
C TYR A 338 -0.08 -8.17 13.78
N LEU A 339 -1.14 -8.21 12.96
CA LEU A 339 -1.01 -8.28 11.50
C LEU A 339 -0.19 -7.10 10.98
N ILE A 340 -0.56 -5.88 11.36
CA ILE A 340 0.14 -4.64 10.98
C ILE A 340 1.58 -4.64 11.50
N ALA A 341 1.81 -5.12 12.72
CA ALA A 341 3.15 -5.25 13.29
C ALA A 341 4.02 -6.21 12.48
N ARG A 342 3.47 -7.35 12.02
CA ARG A 342 4.21 -8.31 11.21
C ARG A 342 4.52 -7.75 9.82
N GLU A 343 3.60 -7.02 9.19
CA GLU A 343 3.89 -6.33 7.93
C GLU A 343 5.03 -5.31 8.07
N HIS A 344 5.01 -4.51 9.14
CA HIS A 344 6.07 -3.55 9.44
C HIS A 344 7.42 -4.24 9.70
N GLU A 345 7.40 -5.37 10.40
CA GLU A 345 8.60 -6.17 10.65
C GLU A 345 9.19 -6.74 9.36
N ILE A 346 8.35 -7.33 8.50
CA ILE A 346 8.73 -7.82 7.18
C ILE A 346 9.36 -6.70 6.35
N LYS A 347 8.78 -5.50 6.37
CA LYS A 347 9.33 -4.31 5.69
C LYS A 347 10.72 -3.95 6.22
N ASN A 348 10.94 -3.97 7.53
CA ASN A 348 12.26 -3.71 8.11
C ASN A 348 13.28 -4.80 7.72
N VAL A 349 12.90 -6.08 7.71
CA VAL A 349 13.79 -7.15 7.24
C VAL A 349 14.12 -6.98 5.76
N ARG A 350 13.14 -6.64 4.90
CA ARG A 350 13.40 -6.35 3.47
C ARG A 350 14.42 -5.24 3.28
N ILE A 351 14.41 -4.21 4.13
CA ILE A 351 15.42 -3.13 4.10
C ILE A 351 16.81 -3.67 4.44
N VAL A 352 16.93 -4.49 5.50
CA VAL A 352 18.20 -5.13 5.85
C VAL A 352 18.72 -6.01 4.71
N VAL A 353 17.86 -6.86 4.14
CA VAL A 353 18.20 -7.74 3.02
C VAL A 353 18.60 -6.94 1.79
N ALA A 354 17.89 -5.86 1.47
CA ALA A 354 18.23 -4.97 0.36
C ALA A 354 19.60 -4.29 0.58
N CYS A 355 19.89 -3.80 1.78
CA CYS A 355 21.20 -3.22 2.08
C CYS A 355 22.31 -4.27 1.95
N LEU A 356 22.10 -5.47 2.50
CA LEU A 356 23.06 -6.58 2.43
C LEU A 356 23.36 -6.98 0.98
N ARG A 357 22.33 -7.19 0.16
CA ARG A 357 22.46 -7.60 -1.25
C ARG A 357 23.16 -6.54 -2.11
N ASN A 358 22.97 -5.25 -1.78
CA ASN A 358 23.60 -4.15 -2.50
C ASN A 358 24.96 -3.73 -1.92
N GLY A 359 25.51 -4.45 -0.93
CA GLY A 359 26.78 -4.11 -0.29
C GLY A 359 26.77 -2.78 0.46
N ILE A 360 25.60 -2.32 0.88
CA ILE A 360 25.41 -1.08 1.64
C ILE A 360 25.63 -1.36 3.13
N SER A 361 26.27 -0.43 3.84
CA SER A 361 26.48 -0.57 5.29
C SER A 361 25.15 -0.76 6.03
N LEU A 362 25.06 -1.81 6.84
CA LEU A 362 23.88 -2.08 7.66
C LEU A 362 23.67 -1.04 8.79
N SER A 363 24.66 -0.19 9.05
CA SER A 363 24.46 1.02 9.87
C SER A 363 23.41 1.94 9.24
N GLN A 364 23.36 2.05 7.91
CA GLN A 364 22.34 2.83 7.21
C GLN A 364 20.98 2.13 7.23
N ALA A 365 20.95 0.78 7.21
CA ALA A 365 19.72 0.02 7.40
C ALA A 365 19.10 0.28 8.78
N ARG A 366 19.94 0.43 9.81
CA ARG A 366 19.51 0.80 11.16
C ARG A 366 18.90 2.20 11.21
N ASP A 367 19.46 3.17 10.50
CA ASP A 367 18.92 4.55 10.44
C ASP A 367 17.56 4.62 9.69
N LEU A 368 17.30 3.65 8.81
CA LEU A 368 16.05 3.52 8.05
C LEU A 368 15.04 2.56 8.69
N ALA A 369 15.39 1.97 9.84
CA ALA A 369 14.56 1.01 10.52
C ALA A 369 13.38 1.70 11.21
N ARG A 370 12.18 1.18 10.96
CA ARG A 370 10.95 1.65 11.60
C ARG A 370 10.88 1.21 13.04
N ASP A 371 10.18 2.02 13.82
CA ASP A 371 9.79 1.71 15.18
C ASP A 371 9.10 0.35 15.25
N ARG A 372 9.37 -0.36 16.33
CA ARG A 372 8.86 -1.71 16.55
C ARG A 372 7.48 -1.64 17.18
N TYR A 373 6.68 -2.67 17.02
CA TYR A 373 5.38 -2.69 17.69
C TYR A 373 5.53 -2.74 19.22
N LEU A 374 6.42 -3.61 19.73
CA LEU A 374 6.68 -3.79 21.16
C LEU A 374 7.99 -3.09 21.56
N ASP A 375 7.92 -1.85 22.05
CA ASP A 375 9.10 -1.05 22.40
C ASP A 375 9.94 -1.63 23.56
N TRP A 376 9.31 -2.39 24.46
CA TRP A 376 9.90 -2.86 25.71
C TRP A 376 10.64 -4.21 25.58
N ARG A 377 10.64 -4.78 24.38
CA ARG A 377 11.45 -5.94 23.99
C ARG A 377 12.48 -5.44 23.00
#